data_AF-A0A7S2Y5T8-F1
#
_entry.id   AF-A0A7S2Y5T8-F1
#
_cell.length_a   1.000
_cell.length_b   1.000
_cell.length_c   1.000
_cell.angle_alpha   90.00
_cell.angle_beta   90.00
_cell.angle_gamma   90.00
#
_symmetry.space_group_name_H-M   'P 1'
#
loop_
_entity.id
_entity.type
_entity.pdbx_description
1 polymer ?
#
loop_
_entity_poly.entity_id
_entity_poly.type
_entity_poly.pdbx_seq_one_letter_code
_entity_poly.pdbx_strand_id
1 'polypeptide(L)'
;IRCIKPNTMKEPLIMQHNSTVEQLRCAGVVAAVTISRSAFPNRLEHDIVLDRFKALWRSKAQQREALETVMELTDEPTLQSKCMADSLLTSAMEELETMSDAGSPVKAFVMGITRTYFRAGALEFLEAERLKRLGFWAADIQRIVRGFCKRRIYKRLRRVAVVLASIVRQKLATRTYHHMRKAAITIENWNRRIFSKLTLITLRRNHNATRIQTLWRTVTVRAVFVEQRKASIVIQTLARGAIQRPKYRVALHQFKEDA
;
A
#
# COMPACT_ATOMS: atom_id res chain seq x y z
N ILE A 1 55.00 24.20 38.58
CA ILE A 1 55.43 23.30 37.49
C ILE A 1 56.30 22.19 38.12
N ARG A 2 56.07 20.92 37.82
CA ARG A 2 56.85 19.77 38.35
C ARG A 2 57.43 18.98 37.18
N CYS A 3 58.74 18.78 37.15
CA CYS A 3 59.42 18.00 36.11
C CYS A 3 59.43 16.51 36.49
N ILE A 4 59.22 15.63 35.50
CA ILE A 4 59.21 14.17 35.67
C ILE A 4 60.24 13.59 34.70
N LYS A 5 61.11 12.71 35.20
CA LYS A 5 62.01 11.93 34.36
C LYS A 5 61.31 10.62 33.96
N PRO A 6 60.95 10.43 32.68
CA PRO A 6 60.13 9.29 32.26
C PRO A 6 60.88 7.96 32.28
N ASN A 7 62.19 7.96 32.00
CA ASN A 7 63.04 6.77 32.08
C ASN A 7 64.50 7.14 32.39
N THR A 8 65.26 6.18 32.92
CA THR A 8 66.70 6.33 33.22
C THR A 8 67.59 6.35 31.98
N MET A 9 67.19 5.62 30.93
CA MET A 9 67.95 5.39 29.69
C MET A 9 67.99 6.60 28.73
N LYS A 10 67.21 7.66 29.03
CA LYS A 10 67.02 8.86 28.20
C LYS A 10 66.43 8.56 26.82
N GLU A 11 65.66 7.49 26.69
CA GLU A 11 65.02 7.11 25.44
C GLU A 11 63.69 7.87 25.25
N PRO A 12 63.36 8.29 24.02
CA PRO A 12 62.09 8.96 23.76
C PRO A 12 60.91 7.98 23.94
N LEU A 13 59.76 8.50 24.39
CA LEU A 13 58.46 7.78 24.48
C LEU A 13 58.40 6.55 25.41
N ILE A 14 59.46 6.25 26.15
CA ILE A 14 59.48 5.15 27.12
C ILE A 14 59.22 5.68 28.53
N MET A 15 58.26 5.11 29.25
CA MET A 15 57.93 5.47 30.63
C MET A 15 58.10 4.28 31.59
N GLN A 16 59.01 4.45 32.54
CA GLN A 16 59.20 3.52 33.65
C GLN A 16 58.23 3.89 34.79
N HIS A 17 57.20 3.07 34.95
CA HIS A 17 56.08 3.36 35.84
C HIS A 17 56.50 3.46 37.31
N ASN A 18 57.29 2.51 37.81
CA ASN A 18 57.71 2.50 39.22
C ASN A 18 58.51 3.75 39.60
N SER A 19 59.51 4.11 38.80
CA SER A 19 60.31 5.33 39.02
C SER A 19 59.47 6.60 38.90
N THR A 20 58.54 6.65 37.95
CA THR A 20 57.66 7.82 37.76
C THR A 20 56.68 7.98 38.92
N VAL A 21 56.10 6.89 39.43
CA VAL A 21 55.20 6.90 40.59
C VAL A 21 55.92 7.35 41.85
N GLU A 22 57.15 6.89 42.06
CA GLU A 22 57.98 7.30 43.20
C GLU A 22 58.34 8.79 43.13
N GLN A 23 58.73 9.28 41.96
CA GLN A 23 58.90 10.72 41.71
C GLN A 23 57.63 11.52 42.04
N LEU A 24 56.44 11.03 41.63
CA LEU A 24 55.16 11.68 41.93
C LEU A 24 54.84 11.68 43.44
N ARG A 25 55.22 10.63 44.18
CA ARG A 25 55.08 10.58 45.65
C ARG A 25 56.03 11.58 46.32
N CYS A 26 57.32 11.56 45.97
CA CYS A 26 58.32 12.47 46.52
C CYS A 26 58.03 13.95 46.18
N ALA A 27 57.50 14.22 45.00
CA ALA A 27 57.08 15.56 44.59
C ALA A 27 55.76 16.02 45.25
N GLY A 28 55.13 15.17 46.05
CA GLY A 28 53.87 15.46 46.74
C GLY A 28 52.64 15.49 45.82
N VAL A 29 52.77 15.13 44.54
CA VAL A 29 51.67 15.17 43.57
C VAL A 29 50.60 14.16 43.94
N VAL A 30 50.99 12.93 44.34
CA VAL A 30 50.03 11.90 44.78
C VAL A 30 49.26 12.38 46.00
N ALA A 31 49.94 12.92 47.02
CA ALA A 31 49.28 13.45 48.21
C ALA A 31 48.34 14.63 47.88
N ALA A 32 48.76 15.56 47.02
CA ALA A 32 47.94 16.69 46.59
C ALA A 32 46.69 16.25 45.81
N VAL A 33 46.82 15.25 44.95
CA VAL A 33 45.68 14.64 44.24
C VAL A 33 44.77 13.89 45.21
N THR A 34 45.32 13.13 46.16
CA THR A 34 44.53 12.41 47.17
C THR A 34 43.70 13.37 48.02
N ILE A 35 44.30 14.45 48.53
CA ILE A 35 43.58 15.50 49.29
C ILE A 35 42.52 16.19 48.42
N SER A 36 42.85 16.48 47.16
CA SER A 36 41.91 17.07 46.21
C SER A 36 40.71 16.15 45.92
N ARG A 37 40.95 14.83 45.86
CA ARG A 37 39.93 13.81 45.59
C ARG A 37 39.11 13.43 46.82
N SER A 38 39.66 13.53 48.02
CA SER A 38 38.91 13.26 49.27
C SER A 38 37.86 14.33 49.55
N ALA A 39 38.01 15.52 48.97
CA ALA A 39 37.03 16.60 49.06
C ALA A 39 36.08 16.60 47.85
N PHE A 40 36.57 17.05 46.68
CA PHE A 40 35.76 17.27 45.48
C PHE A 40 36.55 16.91 44.21
N PRO A 41 36.51 15.64 43.76
CA PRO A 41 37.31 15.16 42.64
C PRO A 41 36.88 15.75 41.30
N ASN A 42 35.59 16.04 41.12
CA ASN A 42 35.01 16.51 39.86
C ASN A 42 34.72 18.01 39.94
N ARG A 43 35.09 18.77 38.89
CA ARG A 43 34.93 20.23 38.85
C ARG A 43 34.47 20.66 37.47
N LEU A 44 33.43 21.48 37.39
CA LEU A 44 32.92 22.02 36.13
C LEU A 44 32.74 23.53 36.24
N GLU A 45 32.81 24.23 35.12
CA GLU A 45 32.45 25.65 35.05
C GLU A 45 30.93 25.82 35.06
N HIS A 46 30.45 26.93 35.63
CA HIS A 46 29.01 27.17 35.80
C HIS A 46 28.25 27.09 34.48
N ASP A 47 28.82 27.66 33.41
CA ASP A 47 28.21 27.65 32.07
C ASP A 47 28.07 26.23 31.50
N ILE A 48 29.10 25.39 31.74
CA ILE A 48 29.07 23.99 31.31
C ILE A 48 27.99 23.23 32.09
N VAL A 49 27.85 23.47 33.40
CA VAL A 49 26.79 22.86 34.21
C VAL A 49 25.42 23.24 33.66
N LEU A 50 25.20 24.52 33.34
CA LEU A 50 23.94 25.00 32.82
C LEU A 50 23.60 24.40 31.46
N ASP A 51 24.51 24.43 30.49
CA ASP A 51 24.22 23.87 29.16
C ASP A 51 24.04 22.34 29.22
N ARG A 52 24.86 21.67 30.03
CA ARG A 52 24.83 20.21 30.14
C ARG A 52 23.61 19.74 30.92
N PHE A 53 23.25 20.37 32.02
CA PHE A 53 22.19 19.87 32.90
C PHE A 53 20.87 20.63 32.76
N LYS A 54 20.70 21.51 31.77
CA LYS A 54 19.42 22.19 31.47
C LYS A 54 18.22 21.24 31.31
N ALA A 55 18.43 20.00 30.92
CA ALA A 55 17.34 19.03 30.80
C ALA A 55 16.77 18.57 32.16
N LEU A 56 17.47 18.86 33.26
CA LEU A 56 17.09 18.49 34.62
C LEU A 56 16.19 19.51 35.32
N TRP A 57 15.97 20.70 34.74
CA TRP A 57 14.97 21.63 35.25
C TRP A 57 13.60 20.93 35.34
N ARG A 58 12.91 21.05 36.49
CA ARG A 58 11.60 20.39 36.70
C ARG A 58 10.56 20.93 35.73
N SER A 59 10.62 22.22 35.45
CA SER A 59 9.74 22.93 34.52
C SER A 59 10.46 24.10 33.85
N LYS A 60 9.99 24.49 32.66
CA LYS A 60 10.41 25.75 32.02
C LYS A 60 10.03 26.98 32.83
N ALA A 61 8.98 26.90 33.64
CA ALA A 61 8.59 27.98 34.56
C ALA A 61 9.67 28.21 35.62
N GLN A 62 10.16 27.14 36.25
CA GLN A 62 11.23 27.18 37.24
C GLN A 62 12.50 27.81 36.66
N GLN A 63 12.87 27.44 35.43
CA GLN A 63 14.04 28.01 34.76
C GLN A 63 13.88 29.52 34.52
N ARG A 64 12.67 29.98 34.16
CA ARG A 64 12.39 31.40 33.92
C ARG A 64 12.39 32.20 35.22
N GLU A 65 11.74 31.69 36.25
CA GLU A 65 11.70 32.31 37.57
C GLU A 65 13.11 32.47 38.16
N ALA A 66 13.95 31.44 38.00
CA ALA A 66 15.36 31.52 38.40
C ALA A 66 16.12 32.59 37.58
N LEU A 67 15.87 32.68 36.28
CA LEU A 67 16.50 33.70 35.43
C LEU A 67 16.08 35.12 35.83
N GLU A 68 14.79 35.35 36.05
CA GLU A 68 14.23 36.65 36.45
C GLU A 68 14.81 37.09 37.79
N THR A 69 14.81 36.20 38.79
CA THR A 69 15.38 36.46 40.12
C THR A 69 16.86 36.83 40.03
N VAL A 70 17.61 36.13 39.19
CA VAL A 70 19.05 36.34 39.03
C VAL A 70 19.37 37.64 38.28
N MET A 71 18.55 38.00 37.29
CA MET A 71 18.68 39.28 36.57
C MET A 71 18.37 40.48 37.47
N GLU A 72 17.43 40.35 38.42
CA GLU A 72 17.13 41.41 39.40
C GLU A 72 18.27 41.61 40.43
N LEU A 73 18.98 40.53 40.77
CA LEU A 73 20.02 40.56 41.80
C LEU A 73 21.33 41.19 41.31
N THR A 74 21.80 40.85 40.11
CA THR A 74 23.12 41.29 39.62
C THR A 74 23.24 41.29 38.09
N ASP A 75 23.93 42.31 37.54
CA ASP A 75 24.26 42.42 36.10
C ASP A 75 25.53 41.65 35.69
N GLU A 76 26.30 41.13 36.66
CA GLU A 76 27.55 40.39 36.44
C GLU A 76 27.27 38.99 35.85
N PRO A 77 27.69 38.67 34.61
CA PRO A 77 27.31 37.42 33.94
C PRO A 77 27.87 36.18 34.65
N THR A 78 29.04 36.29 35.28
CA THR A 78 29.68 35.19 36.01
C THR A 78 28.89 34.79 37.26
N LEU A 79 28.35 35.79 37.95
CA LEU A 79 27.54 35.61 39.15
C LEU A 79 26.14 35.10 38.79
N GLN A 80 25.60 35.54 37.66
CA GLN A 80 24.34 35.01 37.13
C GLN A 80 24.44 33.50 36.85
N SER A 81 25.48 33.06 36.13
CA SER A 81 25.70 31.64 35.87
C SER A 81 25.87 30.84 37.15
N LYS A 82 26.54 31.40 38.18
CA LYS A 82 26.67 30.77 39.49
C LYS A 82 25.31 30.55 40.16
N CYS A 83 24.49 31.59 40.28
CA CYS A 83 23.18 31.51 40.95
C CYS A 83 22.23 30.55 40.21
N MET A 84 22.24 30.59 38.87
CA MET A 84 21.46 29.70 38.04
C MET A 84 21.89 28.23 38.18
N ALA A 85 23.20 27.98 38.20
CA ALA A 85 23.74 26.64 38.38
C ALA A 85 23.43 26.10 39.80
N ASP A 86 23.48 26.96 40.81
CA ASP A 86 23.14 26.61 42.20
C ASP A 86 21.66 26.21 42.32
N SER A 87 20.74 27.01 41.75
CA SER A 87 19.31 26.71 41.73
C SER A 87 18.99 25.39 41.00
N LEU A 88 19.62 25.18 39.83
CA LEU A 88 19.47 23.95 39.06
C LEU A 88 19.94 22.73 39.88
N LEU A 89 21.17 22.76 40.39
CA LEU A 89 21.79 21.65 41.10
C LEU A 89 21.07 21.34 42.40
N THR A 90 20.67 22.37 43.17
CA THR A 90 19.88 22.18 44.40
C THR A 90 18.59 21.44 44.10
N SER A 91 17.87 21.83 43.05
CA SER A 91 16.60 21.17 42.69
C SER A 91 16.77 19.76 42.12
N ALA A 92 17.92 19.46 41.50
CA ALA A 92 18.23 18.19 40.86
C ALA A 92 18.88 17.17 41.81
N MET A 93 19.48 17.63 42.91
CA MET A 93 20.27 16.78 43.84
C MET A 93 19.71 16.74 45.27
N GLU A 94 18.50 17.25 45.48
CA GLU A 94 17.80 17.24 46.78
C GLU A 94 17.78 15.84 47.44
N GLU A 95 17.67 14.78 46.63
CA GLU A 95 17.65 13.38 47.10
C GLU A 95 19.00 12.82 47.57
N LEU A 96 20.11 13.51 47.27
CA LEU A 96 21.48 13.05 47.55
C LEU A 96 22.10 13.70 48.79
N GLU A 97 21.39 14.64 49.43
CA GLU A 97 21.83 15.26 50.67
C GLU A 97 21.61 14.31 51.86
N THR A 98 22.63 13.52 52.17
CA THR A 98 22.61 12.60 53.31
C THR A 98 23.13 13.27 54.58
N MET A 99 22.51 12.95 55.72
CA MET A 99 23.03 13.30 57.04
C MET A 99 24.27 12.45 57.36
N SER A 100 25.36 13.08 57.80
CA SER A 100 26.53 12.33 58.32
C SER A 100 26.30 11.85 59.76
N ASP A 101 27.11 10.89 60.19
CA ASP A 101 27.16 10.37 61.57
C ASP A 101 27.44 11.45 62.63
N ALA A 102 27.94 12.62 62.23
CA ALA A 102 28.23 13.77 63.09
C ALA A 102 27.09 14.82 63.12
N GLY A 103 25.92 14.51 62.54
CA GLY A 103 24.75 15.41 62.54
C GLY A 103 24.87 16.62 61.60
N SER A 104 25.89 16.67 60.73
CA SER A 104 26.05 17.75 59.74
C SER A 104 25.62 17.29 58.33
N PRO A 105 24.89 18.12 57.57
CA PRO A 105 24.44 17.77 56.22
C PRO A 105 25.64 17.74 55.26
N VAL A 106 25.87 16.59 54.61
CA VAL A 106 26.95 16.48 53.63
C VAL A 106 26.43 16.88 52.26
N LYS A 107 26.72 18.12 51.87
CA LYS A 107 26.36 18.64 50.55
C LYS A 107 27.02 17.81 49.44
N ALA A 108 26.25 17.47 48.41
CA ALA A 108 26.75 16.74 47.24
C ALA A 108 27.66 17.60 46.34
N PHE A 109 27.49 18.93 46.39
CA PHE A 109 28.28 19.89 45.63
C PHE A 109 28.53 21.18 46.44
N VAL A 110 29.53 21.95 45.99
CA VAL A 110 29.83 23.29 46.51
C VAL A 110 30.12 24.25 45.35
N MET A 111 29.61 25.48 45.46
CA MET A 111 29.79 26.52 44.46
C MET A 111 31.00 27.39 44.79
N GLY A 112 32.03 27.33 43.95
CA GLY A 112 33.12 28.31 43.94
C GLY A 112 32.75 29.58 43.19
N ILE A 113 33.73 30.47 43.01
CA ILE A 113 33.55 31.71 42.25
C ILE A 113 33.23 31.38 40.78
N THR A 114 34.10 30.60 40.13
CA THR A 114 33.98 30.28 38.69
C THR A 114 33.57 28.84 38.39
N ARG A 115 33.67 27.96 39.38
CA ARG A 115 33.51 26.51 39.20
C ARG A 115 32.65 25.88 40.28
N THR A 116 31.91 24.86 39.90
CA THR A 116 31.19 23.94 40.77
C THR A 116 32.09 22.76 41.11
N TYR A 117 32.04 22.33 42.36
CA TYR A 117 32.84 21.25 42.91
C TYR A 117 31.91 20.12 43.34
N PHE A 118 32.08 18.92 42.79
CA PHE A 118 31.20 17.78 43.04
C PHE A 118 31.92 16.71 43.85
N ARG A 119 31.21 16.15 44.83
CA ARG A 119 31.65 14.96 45.56
C ARG A 119 31.66 13.76 44.61
N ALA A 120 32.44 12.73 44.93
CA ALA A 120 32.40 11.47 44.18
C ALA A 120 30.97 10.90 44.17
N GLY A 121 30.48 10.43 43.02
CA GLY A 121 29.13 9.89 42.83
C GLY A 121 28.08 10.94 42.43
N ALA A 122 28.29 12.21 42.77
CA ALA A 122 27.33 13.28 42.53
C ALA A 122 27.16 13.59 41.03
N LEU A 123 28.27 13.66 40.30
CA LEU A 123 28.25 13.92 38.85
C LEU A 123 27.70 12.72 38.06
N GLU A 124 28.04 11.50 38.49
CA GLU A 124 27.54 10.26 37.89
C GLU A 124 26.01 10.15 38.01
N PHE A 125 25.45 10.55 39.17
CA PHE A 125 24.01 10.61 39.38
C PHE A 125 23.33 11.61 38.42
N LEU A 126 23.87 12.83 38.30
CA LEU A 126 23.34 13.85 37.39
C LEU A 126 23.33 13.37 35.93
N GLU A 127 24.38 12.67 35.50
CA GLU A 127 24.44 12.09 34.15
C GLU A 127 23.43 10.98 33.93
N ALA A 128 23.22 10.12 34.94
CA ALA A 128 22.22 9.07 34.87
C ALA A 128 20.80 9.66 34.72
N GLU A 129 20.45 10.67 35.51
CA GLU A 129 19.13 11.32 35.40
C GLU A 129 18.99 12.11 34.09
N ARG A 130 20.08 12.76 33.62
CA ARG A 130 20.08 13.43 32.31
C ARG A 130 19.80 12.44 31.18
N LEU A 131 20.47 11.29 31.18
CA LEU A 131 20.27 10.23 30.18
C LEU A 131 18.84 9.68 30.21
N LYS A 132 18.27 9.53 31.41
CA LYS A 132 16.88 9.10 31.58
C LYS A 132 15.89 10.10 30.97
N ARG A 133 16.05 11.40 31.27
CA ARG A 133 15.22 12.49 30.69
C ARG A 133 15.33 12.55 29.16
N LEU A 134 16.55 12.50 28.63
CA LEU A 134 16.79 12.45 27.18
C LEU A 134 16.20 11.18 26.55
N GLY A 135 16.25 10.05 27.25
CA GLY A 135 15.66 8.78 26.85
C GLY A 135 14.15 8.88 26.65
N PHE A 136 13.43 9.56 27.55
CA PHE A 136 11.99 9.80 27.39
C PHE A 136 11.66 10.61 26.14
N TRP A 137 12.37 11.72 25.91
CA TRP A 137 12.16 12.54 24.70
C TRP A 137 12.51 11.78 23.42
N ALA A 138 13.59 10.99 23.43
CA ALA A 138 13.96 10.14 22.32
C ALA A 138 12.87 9.09 22.05
N ALA A 139 12.32 8.46 23.09
CA ALA A 139 11.24 7.49 22.96
C ALA A 139 9.97 8.11 22.36
N ASP A 140 9.63 9.35 22.74
CA ASP A 140 8.50 10.08 22.16
C ASP A 140 8.67 10.39 20.67
N ILE A 141 9.84 10.89 20.29
CA ILE A 141 10.18 11.13 18.88
C ILE A 141 10.13 9.81 18.11
N GLN A 142 10.76 8.76 18.64
CA GLN A 142 10.77 7.44 18.03
C GLN A 142 9.37 6.86 17.88
N ARG A 143 8.48 7.03 18.87
CA ARG A 143 7.08 6.60 18.83
C ARG A 143 6.35 7.22 17.65
N ILE A 144 6.49 8.53 17.45
CA ILE A 144 5.86 9.26 16.35
C ILE A 144 6.41 8.78 15.00
N VAL A 145 7.74 8.70 14.86
CA VAL A 145 8.39 8.29 13.62
C VAL A 145 8.07 6.85 13.24
N ARG A 146 8.13 5.91 14.20
CA ARG A 146 7.76 4.50 13.98
C ARG A 146 6.31 4.38 13.53
N GLY A 147 5.40 5.11 14.18
CA GLY A 147 3.98 5.17 13.79
C GLY A 147 3.79 5.70 12.37
N PHE A 148 4.47 6.79 12.01
CA PHE A 148 4.43 7.36 10.66
C PHE A 148 4.90 6.37 9.59
N CYS A 149 6.06 5.73 9.80
CA CYS A 149 6.61 4.74 8.88
C CYS A 149 5.64 3.56 8.65
N LYS A 150 5.06 3.00 9.72
CA LYS A 150 4.09 1.90 9.61
C LYS A 150 2.81 2.32 8.89
N ARG A 151 2.25 3.50 9.20
CA ARG A 151 1.06 4.04 8.53
C ARG A 151 1.32 4.26 7.03
N ARG A 152 2.50 4.76 6.65
CA ARG A 152 2.88 4.96 5.24
C ARG A 152 2.90 3.64 4.46
N ILE A 153 3.52 2.60 5.02
CA ILE A 153 3.58 1.26 4.41
C ILE A 153 2.17 0.67 4.28
N TYR A 154 1.37 0.72 5.35
CA TYR A 154 -0.01 0.21 5.34
C TYR A 154 -0.87 0.88 4.26
N LYS A 155 -0.83 2.22 4.14
CA LYS A 155 -1.57 2.95 3.11
C LYS A 155 -1.17 2.52 1.69
N ARG A 156 0.13 2.27 1.44
CA ARG A 156 0.61 1.76 0.15
C ARG A 156 0.06 0.36 -0.13
N LEU A 157 0.18 -0.56 0.82
CA LEU A 157 -0.31 -1.93 0.67
C LEU A 157 -1.83 -1.98 0.47
N ARG A 158 -2.59 -1.18 1.23
CA ARG A 158 -4.06 -1.10 1.08
C ARG A 158 -4.47 -0.63 -0.30
N ARG A 159 -3.80 0.37 -0.88
CA ARG A 159 -4.10 0.83 -2.25
C ARG A 159 -3.89 -0.29 -3.27
N VAL A 160 -2.78 -1.01 -3.18
CA VAL A 160 -2.49 -2.14 -4.06
C VAL A 160 -3.52 -3.25 -3.89
N ALA A 161 -3.87 -3.61 -2.65
CA ALA A 161 -4.86 -4.65 -2.37
C ALA A 161 -6.24 -4.32 -2.95
N VAL A 162 -6.68 -3.05 -2.87
CA VAL A 162 -7.96 -2.61 -3.44
C VAL A 162 -7.97 -2.75 -4.96
N VAL A 163 -6.88 -2.35 -5.64
CA VAL A 163 -6.74 -2.49 -7.10
C VAL A 163 -6.70 -3.97 -7.52
N LEU A 164 -5.96 -4.81 -6.81
CA LEU A 164 -5.94 -6.25 -7.09
C LEU A 164 -7.34 -6.86 -6.90
N ALA A 165 -8.02 -6.51 -5.81
CA ALA A 165 -9.37 -6.98 -5.57
C ALA A 165 -10.36 -6.51 -6.65
N SER A 166 -10.23 -5.29 -7.19
CA SER A 166 -11.09 -4.82 -8.28
C SER A 166 -10.85 -5.59 -9.57
N ILE A 167 -9.59 -5.86 -9.94
CA ILE A 167 -9.23 -6.66 -11.11
C ILE A 167 -9.80 -8.09 -11.01
N VAL A 168 -9.66 -8.72 -9.85
CA VAL A 168 -10.20 -10.07 -9.61
C VAL A 168 -11.72 -10.09 -9.73
N ARG A 169 -12.42 -9.13 -9.09
CA ARG A 169 -13.88 -9.01 -9.20
C ARG A 169 -14.34 -8.79 -10.64
N GLN A 170 -13.65 -7.92 -11.38
CA GLN A 170 -13.91 -7.68 -12.80
C GLN A 170 -13.75 -8.98 -13.60
N LYS A 171 -12.64 -9.71 -13.42
CA LYS A 171 -12.37 -10.93 -14.19
C LYS A 171 -13.41 -12.02 -13.92
N LEU A 172 -13.86 -12.16 -12.67
CA LEU A 172 -14.92 -13.09 -12.31
C LEU A 172 -16.24 -12.71 -13.00
N ALA A 173 -16.65 -11.43 -12.93
CA ALA A 173 -17.86 -10.93 -13.58
C ALA A 173 -17.81 -11.08 -15.12
N THR A 174 -16.65 -10.86 -15.74
CA THR A 174 -16.48 -11.06 -17.18
C THR A 174 -16.61 -12.53 -17.57
N ARG A 175 -16.07 -13.45 -16.77
CA ARG A 175 -16.20 -14.90 -17.02
C ARG A 175 -17.65 -15.36 -16.94
N THR A 176 -18.38 -14.94 -15.90
CA THR A 176 -19.80 -15.29 -15.74
C THR A 176 -20.63 -14.72 -16.89
N TYR A 177 -20.41 -13.46 -17.27
CA TYR A 177 -21.08 -12.84 -18.41
C TYR A 177 -20.83 -13.60 -19.72
N HIS A 178 -19.59 -13.96 -20.03
CA HIS A 178 -19.30 -14.70 -21.26
C HIS A 178 -19.93 -16.09 -21.29
N HIS A 179 -20.00 -16.79 -20.15
CA HIS A 179 -20.73 -18.05 -20.06
C HIS A 179 -22.22 -17.87 -20.35
N MET A 180 -22.86 -16.89 -19.70
CA MET A 180 -24.27 -16.58 -19.92
C MET A 180 -24.54 -16.19 -21.38
N ARG A 181 -23.70 -15.33 -21.96
CA ARG A 181 -23.83 -14.90 -23.36
C ARG A 181 -23.70 -16.07 -24.33
N LYS A 182 -22.72 -16.96 -24.12
CA LYS A 182 -22.57 -18.17 -24.96
C LYS A 182 -23.80 -19.07 -24.85
N ALA A 183 -24.32 -19.29 -23.64
CA ALA A 183 -25.55 -20.07 -23.45
C ALA A 183 -26.75 -19.43 -24.16
N ALA A 184 -26.95 -18.12 -24.01
CA ALA A 184 -28.03 -17.38 -24.66
C ALA A 184 -27.96 -17.48 -26.19
N ILE A 185 -26.77 -17.29 -26.80
CA ILE A 185 -26.58 -17.42 -28.25
C ILE A 185 -26.89 -18.85 -28.73
N THR A 186 -26.47 -19.86 -27.98
CA THR A 186 -26.77 -21.26 -28.33
C THR A 186 -28.27 -21.53 -28.32
N ILE A 187 -28.99 -21.06 -27.30
CA ILE A 187 -30.45 -21.19 -27.19
C ILE A 187 -31.14 -20.44 -28.34
N GLU A 188 -30.73 -19.21 -28.62
CA GLU A 188 -31.29 -18.40 -29.69
C GLU A 188 -31.11 -19.05 -31.07
N ASN A 189 -29.91 -19.55 -31.36
CA ASN A 189 -29.62 -20.27 -32.61
C ASN A 189 -30.43 -21.56 -32.73
N TRP A 190 -30.60 -22.30 -31.63
CA TRP A 190 -31.43 -23.50 -31.60
C TRP A 190 -32.90 -23.18 -31.87
N ASN A 191 -33.43 -22.14 -31.23
CA ASN A 191 -34.78 -21.64 -31.50
C ASN A 191 -34.96 -21.23 -32.96
N ARG A 192 -34.05 -20.42 -33.52
CA ARG A 192 -34.10 -20.05 -34.95
C ARG A 192 -34.09 -21.26 -35.87
N ARG A 193 -33.30 -22.29 -35.56
CA ARG A 193 -33.27 -23.55 -36.31
C ARG A 193 -34.60 -24.29 -36.25
N ILE A 194 -35.24 -24.36 -35.07
CA ILE A 194 -36.56 -24.99 -34.91
C ILE A 194 -37.60 -24.26 -35.74
N PHE A 195 -37.71 -22.94 -35.61
CA PHE A 195 -38.65 -22.15 -36.39
C PHE A 195 -38.45 -22.37 -37.90
N SER A 196 -37.21 -22.30 -38.38
CA SER A 196 -36.89 -22.54 -39.79
C SER A 196 -37.30 -23.95 -40.26
N LYS A 197 -37.08 -24.99 -39.44
CA LYS A 197 -37.50 -26.36 -39.74
C LYS A 197 -39.03 -26.48 -39.81
N LEU A 198 -39.74 -25.88 -38.86
CA LEU A 198 -41.21 -25.90 -38.84
C LEU A 198 -41.77 -25.22 -40.09
N THR A 199 -41.25 -24.05 -40.45
CA THR A 199 -41.63 -23.36 -41.69
C THR A 199 -41.35 -24.22 -42.93
N LEU A 200 -40.19 -24.87 -43.00
CA LEU A 200 -39.85 -25.76 -44.12
C LEU A 200 -40.80 -26.96 -44.22
N ILE A 201 -41.16 -27.58 -43.10
CA ILE A 201 -42.12 -28.69 -43.07
C ILE A 201 -43.47 -28.23 -43.61
N THR A 202 -43.96 -27.06 -43.18
CA THR A 202 -45.21 -26.48 -43.68
C THR A 202 -45.16 -26.19 -45.18
N LEU A 203 -44.07 -25.58 -45.68
CA LEU A 203 -43.88 -25.32 -47.10
C LEU A 203 -43.84 -26.61 -47.92
N ARG A 204 -43.15 -27.65 -47.46
CA ARG A 204 -43.11 -28.97 -48.12
C ARG A 204 -44.48 -29.63 -48.16
N ARG A 205 -45.24 -29.57 -47.06
CA ARG A 205 -46.63 -30.06 -47.02
C ARG A 205 -47.51 -29.34 -48.03
N ASN A 206 -47.45 -28.01 -48.09
CA ASN A 206 -48.21 -27.21 -49.04
C ASN A 206 -47.82 -27.51 -50.48
N HIS A 207 -46.51 -27.59 -50.78
CA HIS A 207 -46.03 -27.93 -52.12
C HIS A 207 -46.51 -29.32 -52.56
N ASN A 208 -46.42 -30.31 -51.68
CA ASN A 208 -46.93 -31.66 -51.96
C ASN A 208 -48.45 -31.65 -52.17
N ALA A 209 -49.20 -30.91 -51.37
CA ALA A 209 -50.65 -30.73 -51.57
C ALA A 209 -50.95 -30.08 -52.93
N THR A 210 -50.23 -29.02 -53.32
CA THR A 210 -50.36 -28.38 -54.63
C THR A 210 -50.03 -29.34 -55.78
N ARG A 211 -48.98 -30.17 -55.64
CA ARG A 211 -48.66 -31.21 -56.64
C ARG A 211 -49.78 -32.23 -56.80
N ILE A 212 -50.36 -32.70 -55.69
CA ILE A 212 -51.49 -33.65 -55.73
C ILE A 212 -52.71 -32.98 -56.38
N GLN A 213 -53.04 -31.76 -55.96
CA GLN A 213 -54.18 -31.01 -56.50
C GLN A 213 -54.03 -30.71 -58.00
N THR A 214 -52.84 -30.34 -58.45
CA THR A 214 -52.57 -30.06 -59.87
C THR A 214 -52.68 -31.33 -60.70
N LEU A 215 -52.10 -32.45 -60.27
CA LEU A 215 -52.26 -33.74 -60.93
C LEU A 215 -53.74 -34.14 -61.03
N TRP A 216 -54.49 -34.02 -59.92
CA TRP A 216 -55.91 -34.32 -59.91
C TRP A 216 -56.69 -33.44 -60.91
N ARG A 217 -56.47 -32.12 -60.90
CA ARG A 217 -57.09 -31.17 -61.85
C ARG A 217 -56.74 -31.48 -63.30
N THR A 218 -55.49 -31.86 -63.58
CA THR A 218 -55.08 -32.24 -64.95
C THR A 218 -55.76 -33.52 -65.39
N VAL A 219 -55.83 -34.54 -64.53
CA VAL A 219 -56.48 -35.81 -64.85
C VAL A 219 -57.97 -35.62 -65.13
N THR A 220 -58.68 -34.83 -64.31
CA THR A 220 -60.12 -34.58 -64.51
C THR A 220 -60.40 -33.83 -65.81
N VAL A 221 -59.68 -32.74 -66.10
CA VAL A 221 -59.84 -31.98 -67.35
C VAL A 221 -59.47 -32.84 -68.57
N ARG A 222 -58.39 -33.63 -68.47
CA ARG A 222 -57.95 -34.51 -69.56
C ARG A 222 -58.98 -35.60 -69.87
N ALA A 223 -59.65 -36.16 -68.86
CA ALA A 223 -60.72 -37.13 -69.06
C ALA A 223 -61.87 -36.53 -69.89
N VAL A 224 -62.34 -35.33 -69.52
CA VAL A 224 -63.37 -34.61 -70.27
C VAL A 224 -62.92 -34.28 -71.69
N PHE A 225 -61.68 -33.78 -71.86
CA PHE A 225 -61.12 -33.47 -73.19
C PHE A 225 -61.02 -34.71 -74.09
N VAL A 226 -60.60 -35.85 -73.54
CA VAL A 226 -60.50 -37.10 -74.32
C VAL A 226 -61.88 -37.53 -74.83
N GLU A 227 -62.93 -37.44 -74.02
CA GLU A 227 -64.30 -37.75 -74.44
C GLU A 227 -64.80 -36.78 -75.52
N GLN A 228 -64.61 -35.47 -75.32
CA GLN A 228 -64.96 -34.46 -76.34
C GLN A 228 -64.18 -34.66 -77.65
N ARG A 229 -62.89 -35.01 -77.57
CA ARG A 229 -62.05 -35.29 -78.75
C ARG A 229 -62.53 -36.53 -79.49
N LYS A 230 -62.89 -37.61 -78.79
CA LYS A 230 -63.47 -38.81 -79.43
C LYS A 230 -64.74 -38.45 -80.19
N ALA A 231 -65.66 -37.72 -79.56
CA ALA A 231 -66.90 -37.26 -80.19
C ALA A 231 -66.62 -36.36 -81.42
N SER A 232 -65.67 -35.42 -81.30
CA SER A 232 -65.26 -34.55 -82.41
C SER A 232 -64.67 -35.34 -83.58
N ILE A 233 -63.80 -36.33 -83.33
CA ILE A 233 -63.25 -37.21 -84.38
C ILE A 233 -64.38 -37.94 -85.11
N VAL A 234 -65.36 -38.49 -84.40
CA VAL A 234 -66.52 -39.15 -85.02
C VAL A 234 -67.28 -38.17 -85.92
N ILE A 235 -67.64 -36.99 -85.42
CA ILE A 235 -68.32 -35.95 -86.22
C ILE A 235 -67.50 -35.58 -87.46
N GLN A 236 -66.19 -35.35 -87.30
CA GLN A 236 -65.29 -35.01 -88.41
C GLN A 236 -65.22 -36.13 -89.45
N THR A 237 -65.14 -37.41 -89.03
CA THR A 237 -65.12 -38.55 -89.95
C THR A 237 -66.43 -38.68 -90.73
N LEU A 238 -67.57 -38.50 -90.07
CA LEU A 238 -68.89 -38.49 -90.70
C LEU A 238 -69.03 -37.33 -91.69
N ALA A 239 -68.65 -36.11 -91.29
CA ALA A 239 -68.71 -34.92 -92.14
C ALA A 239 -67.80 -35.03 -93.37
N ARG A 240 -66.54 -35.47 -93.18
CA ARG A 240 -65.60 -35.73 -94.29
C ARG A 240 -66.16 -36.79 -95.23
N GLY A 241 -66.75 -37.86 -94.68
CA GLY A 241 -67.44 -38.88 -95.47
C GLY A 241 -68.63 -38.33 -96.25
N ALA A 242 -69.47 -37.50 -95.63
CA ALA A 242 -70.64 -36.89 -96.25
C ALA A 242 -70.27 -35.91 -97.38
N ILE A 243 -69.14 -35.19 -97.26
CA ILE A 243 -68.63 -34.30 -98.32
C ILE A 243 -68.05 -35.10 -99.50
N GLN A 244 -67.28 -36.16 -99.22
CA GLN A 244 -66.54 -36.88 -100.26
C GLN A 244 -67.41 -37.92 -101.00
N ARG A 245 -68.36 -38.57 -100.34
CA ARG A 245 -69.22 -39.63 -100.93
C ARG A 245 -70.03 -39.14 -102.15
N PRO A 246 -70.67 -37.96 -102.15
CA PRO A 246 -71.37 -37.44 -103.33
C PRO A 246 -70.42 -37.15 -104.50
N LYS A 247 -69.25 -36.54 -104.23
CA LYS A 247 -68.22 -36.29 -105.25
C LYS A 247 -67.74 -37.58 -105.90
N TYR A 248 -67.49 -38.61 -105.10
CA TYR A 248 -67.14 -39.94 -105.58
C TYR A 248 -68.27 -40.55 -106.42
N ARG A 249 -69.54 -40.42 -105.99
CA ARG A 249 -70.69 -40.92 -106.76
C ARG A 249 -70.85 -40.21 -108.11
N VAL A 250 -70.65 -38.90 -108.17
CA VAL A 250 -70.67 -38.13 -109.43
C VAL A 250 -69.51 -38.57 -110.33
N ALA A 251 -68.29 -38.63 -109.82
CA ALA A 251 -67.13 -39.11 -110.58
C ALA A 251 -67.32 -40.55 -111.08
N LEU A 252 -67.95 -41.42 -110.27
CA LEU A 252 -68.28 -42.80 -110.64
C LEU A 252 -69.37 -42.87 -111.72
N HIS A 253 -70.33 -41.93 -111.74
CA HIS A 253 -71.34 -41.84 -112.80
C HIS A 253 -70.73 -41.38 -114.11
N GLN A 254 -69.89 -40.33 -114.08
CA GLN A 254 -69.14 -39.86 -115.25
C GLN A 254 -68.26 -40.97 -115.84
N PHE A 255 -67.54 -41.70 -114.99
CA PHE A 255 -66.73 -42.85 -115.43
C PHE A 255 -67.55 -43.98 -116.07
N LYS A 256 -68.85 -44.09 -115.77
CA LYS A 256 -69.76 -45.07 -116.36
C LYS A 256 -70.45 -44.56 -117.63
N GLU A 257 -70.51 -43.25 -117.85
CA GLU A 257 -71.02 -42.63 -119.09
C GLU A 257 -69.91 -42.49 -120.16
N ASP A 258 -68.65 -42.37 -119.73
CA ASP A 258 -67.46 -42.32 -120.60
C ASP A 258 -66.92 -43.71 -121.03
N ALA A 259 -67.56 -44.81 -120.59
CA ALA A 259 -67.20 -46.21 -120.86
C ALA A 259 -68.28 -46.92 -121.68
#